data_AF-A0A7C6CD58-F1
#
_entry.id   AF-A0A7C6CD58-F1
#
_cell.length_a   1.000
_cell.length_b   1.000
_cell.length_c   1.000
_cell.angle_alpha   90.00
_cell.angle_beta   90.00
_cell.angle_gamma   90.00
#
_symmetry.space_group_name_H-M   'P 1'
#
loop_
_entity.id
_entity.type
_entity.pdbx_description
1 polymer ?
#
loop_
_entity_poly.entity_id
_entity_poly.type
_entity_poly.pdbx_seq_one_letter_code
_entity_poly.pdbx_strand_id
1 'polypeptide(L)'
;MATYKPLKVLFRETTANAEATVNKELTKRLESPATVTYPYYVGNFALFAVLHREIYELSEAVWATENLIQNAWNTLPSAAQNYYFSTLLVEEIQSTNEIENIQSTRREVADALNAAVQNSDAEPPKRFQEMASTFRLLFESDDSGSIEFPQTLEDVRALYDQLLGAEIVDDDRVDGDLFRLKDVFVSDGSKSIHRGVRGEDEIKSRLGIMLDSRGDQKQPALVNAFASHFMLEHTHPFY
;
A
#
# COMPACT_ATOMS: atom_id res chain seq x y z
N MET A 1 -16.77 -28.80 2.71
CA MET A 1 -15.38 -28.48 3.08
C MET A 1 -15.42 -27.42 4.16
N ALA A 2 -14.52 -27.46 5.15
CA ALA A 2 -14.51 -26.46 6.22
C ALA A 2 -13.95 -25.13 5.68
N THR A 3 -14.75 -24.06 5.77
CA THR A 3 -14.37 -22.68 5.44
C THR A 3 -13.26 -22.22 6.38
N TYR A 4 -12.28 -21.46 5.87
CA TYR A 4 -11.23 -20.88 6.71
C TYR A 4 -11.85 -19.89 7.70
N LYS A 5 -11.55 -20.05 9.00
CA LYS A 5 -12.07 -19.17 10.06
C LYS A 5 -10.94 -18.36 10.70
N PRO A 6 -11.13 -17.05 10.94
CA PRO A 6 -10.22 -16.28 11.77
C PRO A 6 -10.07 -16.87 13.18
N LEU A 7 -8.87 -16.81 13.75
CA LEU A 7 -8.61 -17.35 15.10
C LEU A 7 -9.51 -16.70 16.18
N LYS A 8 -9.88 -15.42 16.01
CA LYS A 8 -10.84 -14.73 16.88
C LYS A 8 -12.24 -15.35 16.84
N VAL A 9 -12.68 -15.84 15.68
CA VAL A 9 -13.96 -16.55 15.54
C VAL A 9 -13.88 -17.90 16.23
N LEU A 10 -12.80 -18.65 16.01
CA LEU A 10 -12.55 -19.93 16.67
C LEU A 10 -12.52 -19.79 18.21
N PHE A 11 -11.88 -18.74 18.72
CA PHE A 11 -11.85 -18.44 20.15
C PHE A 11 -13.27 -18.27 20.73
N ARG A 12 -14.14 -17.56 20.01
CA ARG A 12 -15.52 -17.28 20.45
C ARG A 12 -16.44 -18.51 20.35
N GLU A 13 -16.24 -19.35 19.34
CA GLU A 13 -17.06 -20.56 19.14
C GLU A 13 -16.68 -21.70 20.10
N THR A 14 -15.49 -21.65 20.70
CA THR A 14 -15.00 -22.72 21.58
C THR A 14 -15.45 -22.49 23.02
N THR A 15 -16.24 -23.41 23.58
CA THR A 15 -16.83 -23.30 24.92
C THR A 15 -15.90 -23.73 26.06
N ALA A 16 -14.96 -24.64 25.81
CA ALA A 16 -13.97 -25.10 26.79
C ALA A 16 -12.57 -25.15 26.18
N ASN A 17 -11.55 -24.71 26.95
CA ASN A 17 -10.15 -24.67 26.52
C ASN A 17 -9.92 -23.86 25.22
N ALA A 18 -10.62 -22.73 25.08
CA ALA A 18 -10.54 -21.88 23.89
C ALA A 18 -9.11 -21.46 23.54
N GLU A 19 -8.31 -21.09 24.53
CA GLU A 19 -6.90 -20.71 24.35
C GLU A 19 -6.05 -21.86 23.80
N ALA A 20 -6.14 -23.05 24.41
CA ALA A 20 -5.42 -24.23 23.93
C ALA A 20 -5.83 -24.63 22.51
N THR A 21 -7.12 -24.54 22.20
CA THR A 21 -7.66 -24.82 20.85
C THR A 21 -7.13 -23.82 19.82
N VAL A 22 -7.13 -22.53 20.15
CA VAL A 22 -6.60 -21.48 19.26
C VAL A 22 -5.09 -21.60 19.08
N ASN A 23 -4.34 -21.88 20.15
CA ASN A 23 -2.88 -22.06 20.06
C ASN A 23 -2.51 -23.29 19.22
N LYS A 24 -3.27 -24.38 19.35
CA LYS A 24 -3.10 -25.57 18.51
C LYS A 24 -3.34 -25.25 17.03
N GLU A 25 -4.40 -24.52 16.73
CA GLU A 25 -4.72 -24.12 15.35
C GLU A 25 -3.70 -23.10 14.79
N LEU A 26 -3.23 -22.16 15.61
CA LEU A 26 -2.16 -21.22 15.24
C LEU A 26 -0.87 -21.97 14.89
N THR A 27 -0.45 -22.91 15.74
CA THR A 27 0.74 -23.75 15.51
C THR A 27 0.60 -24.50 14.18
N LYS A 28 -0.54 -25.15 13.96
CA LYS A 28 -0.84 -25.84 12.71
C LYS A 28 -0.76 -24.92 11.48
N ARG A 29 -1.20 -23.67 11.60
CA ARG A 29 -1.10 -22.68 10.51
C ARG A 29 0.35 -22.28 10.26
N LEU A 30 1.12 -22.00 11.30
CA LEU A 30 2.53 -21.62 11.17
C LEU A 30 3.39 -22.75 10.58
N GLU A 31 3.10 -24.00 10.95
CA GLU A 31 3.81 -25.18 10.44
C GLU A 31 3.35 -25.64 9.05
N SER A 32 2.31 -25.02 8.50
CA SER A 32 1.82 -25.36 7.16
C SER A 32 2.85 -24.99 6.09
N PRO A 33 3.14 -25.88 5.12
CA PRO A 33 4.03 -25.56 4.00
C PRO A 33 3.48 -24.46 3.09
N ALA A 34 2.20 -24.12 3.20
CA ALA A 34 1.56 -23.03 2.48
C ALA A 34 1.66 -21.67 3.19
N THR A 35 2.40 -21.59 4.29
CA THR A 35 2.53 -20.38 5.09
C THR A 35 3.79 -19.60 4.75
N VAL A 36 3.61 -18.33 4.45
CA VAL A 36 4.69 -17.35 4.32
C VAL A 36 4.82 -16.62 5.65
N THR A 37 6.03 -16.58 6.20
CA THR A 37 6.32 -15.85 7.45
C THR A 37 7.21 -14.66 7.16
N TYR A 38 7.00 -13.59 7.92
CA TYR A 38 7.77 -12.37 7.79
C TYR A 38 8.39 -12.04 9.15
N PRO A 39 9.65 -11.59 9.21
CA PRO A 39 10.28 -11.14 10.45
C PRO A 39 9.73 -9.78 10.93
N TYR A 40 8.45 -9.51 10.67
CA TYR A 40 7.71 -8.32 11.06
C TYR A 40 6.78 -8.66 12.23
N TYR A 41 6.81 -7.88 13.31
CA TYR A 41 6.08 -8.21 14.53
C TYR A 41 4.93 -7.24 14.83
N VAL A 42 3.76 -7.80 15.10
CA VAL A 42 2.58 -7.11 15.64
C VAL A 42 2.43 -7.53 17.10
N GLY A 43 2.81 -6.64 18.01
CA GLY A 43 3.03 -7.03 19.41
C GLY A 43 4.12 -8.09 19.51
N ASN A 44 3.79 -9.25 20.10
CA ASN A 44 4.74 -10.36 20.28
C ASN A 44 4.64 -11.43 19.18
N PHE A 45 3.84 -11.22 18.13
CA PHE A 45 3.57 -12.22 17.10
C PHE A 45 4.14 -11.80 15.76
N ALA A 46 4.88 -12.71 15.13
CA ALA A 46 5.37 -12.53 13.77
C ALA A 46 4.19 -12.56 12.78
N LEU A 47 4.24 -11.69 11.78
CA LEU A 47 3.28 -11.64 10.68
C LEU A 47 3.45 -12.89 9.80
N PHE A 48 2.33 -13.45 9.37
CA PHE A 48 2.32 -14.58 8.45
C PHE A 48 1.06 -14.55 7.58
N ALA A 49 1.16 -15.19 6.41
CA ALA A 49 0.05 -15.38 5.48
C ALA A 49 -0.11 -16.88 5.16
N VAL A 50 -1.34 -17.40 5.26
CA VAL A 50 -1.64 -18.80 4.95
C VAL A 50 -2.34 -18.89 3.61
N LEU A 51 -1.67 -19.46 2.61
CA LEU A 51 -2.22 -19.67 1.27
C LEU A 51 -3.13 -20.88 1.26
N HIS A 52 -4.39 -20.63 1.56
CA HIS A 52 -5.44 -21.63 1.49
C HIS A 52 -6.20 -21.50 0.17
N ARG A 53 -7.03 -22.51 -0.11
CA ARG A 53 -7.76 -22.65 -1.38
C ARG A 53 -8.45 -21.38 -1.85
N GLU A 54 -9.17 -20.67 -0.98
CA GLU A 54 -9.92 -19.47 -1.35
C GLU A 54 -9.00 -18.33 -1.85
N ILE A 55 -7.86 -18.10 -1.19
CA ILE A 55 -6.85 -17.12 -1.64
C ILE A 55 -6.26 -17.55 -3.00
N TYR A 56 -6.01 -18.85 -3.18
CA TYR A 56 -5.49 -19.36 -4.44
C TYR A 56 -6.50 -19.17 -5.60
N GLU A 57 -7.76 -19.54 -5.39
CA GLU A 57 -8.84 -19.35 -6.37
C GLU A 57 -9.04 -17.87 -6.74
N LEU A 58 -8.94 -16.96 -5.76
CA LEU A 58 -8.97 -15.52 -6.01
C LEU A 58 -7.75 -15.05 -6.81
N SER A 59 -6.56 -15.58 -6.53
CA SER A 59 -5.34 -15.24 -7.27
C SER A 59 -5.44 -15.68 -8.74
N GLU A 60 -6.00 -16.88 -9.00
CA GLU A 60 -6.28 -17.35 -10.36
C GLU A 60 -7.30 -16.46 -11.07
N ALA A 61 -8.36 -16.05 -10.39
CA ALA A 61 -9.38 -15.17 -10.95
C ALA A 61 -8.78 -13.80 -11.31
N VAL A 62 -7.98 -13.20 -10.44
CA VAL A 62 -7.25 -11.94 -10.69
C VAL A 62 -6.37 -12.08 -11.93
N TRP A 63 -5.59 -13.16 -12.04
CA TRP A 63 -4.73 -13.40 -13.20
C TRP A 63 -5.54 -13.58 -14.50
N ALA A 64 -6.65 -14.31 -14.46
CA ALA A 64 -7.51 -14.50 -15.62
C ALA A 64 -8.11 -13.15 -16.09
N THR A 65 -8.56 -12.32 -15.15
CA THR A 65 -9.09 -10.97 -15.45
C THR A 65 -8.00 -10.06 -16.01
N GLU A 66 -6.79 -10.07 -15.45
CA GLU A 66 -5.67 -9.28 -15.95
C GLU A 66 -5.36 -9.62 -17.42
N ASN A 67 -5.35 -10.90 -17.80
CA ASN A 67 -5.15 -11.29 -19.19
C ASN A 67 -6.25 -10.76 -20.12
N LEU A 68 -7.50 -10.70 -19.67
CA LEU A 68 -8.59 -10.10 -20.46
C LEU A 68 -8.41 -8.58 -20.61
N ILE A 69 -8.01 -7.90 -19.54
CA ILE A 69 -7.73 -6.46 -19.54
C ILE A 69 -6.57 -6.16 -20.49
N GLN A 70 -5.46 -6.88 -20.39
CA GLN A 70 -4.29 -6.70 -21.27
C GLN A 70 -4.64 -6.91 -22.75
N ASN A 71 -5.43 -7.94 -23.06
CA ASN A 71 -5.89 -8.16 -24.43
C ASN A 71 -6.76 -7.01 -24.94
N ALA A 72 -7.71 -6.53 -24.13
CA ALA A 72 -8.52 -5.37 -24.51
C ALA A 72 -7.66 -4.11 -24.66
N TRP A 73 -6.75 -3.86 -23.73
CA TRP A 73 -5.84 -2.72 -23.72
C TRP A 73 -5.01 -2.64 -25.00
N ASN A 74 -4.43 -3.75 -25.42
CA ASN A 74 -3.59 -3.84 -26.63
C ASN A 74 -4.37 -3.63 -27.94
N THR A 75 -5.69 -3.69 -27.92
CA THR A 75 -6.52 -3.38 -29.11
C THR A 75 -6.90 -1.90 -29.21
N LEU A 76 -6.73 -1.13 -28.13
CA LEU A 76 -7.10 0.29 -28.11
C LEU A 76 -6.07 1.14 -28.87
N PRO A 77 -6.51 2.11 -29.68
CA PRO A 77 -5.61 3.12 -30.23
C PRO A 77 -4.92 3.90 -29.09
N SER A 78 -3.67 4.34 -29.30
CA SER A 78 -2.89 5.05 -28.28
C SER A 78 -3.60 6.27 -27.69
N ALA A 79 -4.36 7.01 -28.52
CA ALA A 79 -5.18 8.13 -28.04
C ALA A 79 -6.26 7.71 -27.04
N ALA A 80 -6.88 6.54 -27.24
CA ALA A 80 -7.87 5.99 -26.33
C ALA A 80 -7.23 5.44 -25.04
N GLN A 81 -6.06 4.79 -25.15
CA GLN A 81 -5.26 4.36 -23.99
C GLN A 81 -4.91 5.55 -23.11
N ASN A 82 -4.38 6.63 -23.67
CA ASN A 82 -4.02 7.85 -22.93
C ASN A 82 -5.23 8.52 -22.26
N TYR A 83 -6.37 8.58 -22.94
CA TYR A 83 -7.59 9.13 -22.37
C TYR A 83 -8.12 8.27 -21.21
N TYR A 84 -8.18 6.96 -21.40
CA TYR A 84 -8.64 6.03 -20.36
C TYR A 84 -7.69 6.05 -19.16
N PHE A 85 -6.39 6.08 -19.43
CA PHE A 85 -5.36 6.21 -18.41
C PHE A 85 -5.53 7.48 -17.57
N SER A 86 -5.68 8.64 -18.22
CA SER A 86 -5.91 9.91 -17.51
C SER A 86 -7.18 9.85 -16.66
N THR A 87 -8.20 9.14 -17.12
CA THR A 87 -9.45 8.94 -16.38
C THR A 87 -9.23 8.06 -15.15
N LEU A 88 -8.51 6.94 -15.28
CA LEU A 88 -8.15 6.06 -14.18
C LEU A 88 -7.32 6.78 -13.12
N LEU A 89 -6.33 7.58 -13.52
CA LEU A 89 -5.53 8.37 -12.59
C LEU A 89 -6.37 9.34 -11.77
N VAL A 90 -7.29 10.05 -12.43
CA VAL A 90 -8.20 10.99 -11.74
C VAL A 90 -9.07 10.25 -10.72
N GLU A 91 -9.58 9.07 -11.08
CA GLU A 91 -10.43 8.25 -10.20
C GLU A 91 -9.63 7.65 -9.03
N GLU A 92 -8.40 7.20 -9.27
CA GLU A 92 -7.51 6.64 -8.25
C GLU A 92 -7.10 7.70 -7.21
N ILE A 93 -6.66 8.87 -7.68
CA ILE A 93 -6.28 9.99 -6.80
C ILE A 93 -7.49 10.45 -5.98
N GLN A 94 -8.65 10.57 -6.61
CA GLN A 94 -9.88 10.94 -5.90
C GLN A 94 -10.23 9.90 -4.83
N SER A 95 -10.23 8.61 -5.18
CA SER A 95 -10.57 7.53 -4.25
C SER A 95 -9.58 7.45 -3.09
N THR A 96 -8.28 7.60 -3.36
CA THR A 96 -7.23 7.61 -2.32
C THR A 96 -7.43 8.77 -1.36
N ASN A 97 -7.64 9.98 -1.90
CA ASN A 97 -7.92 11.16 -1.08
C ASN A 97 -9.20 11.00 -0.23
N GLU A 98 -10.26 10.41 -0.79
CA GLU A 98 -11.50 10.14 -0.06
C GLU A 98 -11.29 9.18 1.12
N ILE A 99 -10.47 8.13 0.94
CA ILE A 99 -10.08 7.21 2.02
C ILE A 99 -9.34 7.97 3.13
N GLU A 100 -8.43 8.87 2.76
CA GLU A 100 -7.67 9.73 3.69
C GLU A 100 -8.47 10.94 4.21
N ASN A 101 -9.77 11.02 3.91
CA ASN A 101 -10.66 12.14 4.26
C ASN A 101 -10.20 13.53 3.73
N ILE A 102 -9.37 13.54 2.70
CA ILE A 102 -8.91 14.73 1.99
C ILE A 102 -9.97 15.13 0.97
N GLN A 103 -10.63 16.27 1.20
CA GLN A 103 -11.62 16.80 0.26
C GLN A 103 -10.95 17.17 -1.07
N SER A 104 -11.28 16.43 -2.13
CA SER A 104 -10.80 16.67 -3.49
C SER A 104 -11.95 16.49 -4.48
N THR A 105 -12.03 17.36 -5.48
CA THR A 105 -13.02 17.22 -6.57
C THR A 105 -12.37 16.62 -7.81
N ARG A 106 -13.15 15.86 -8.59
CA ARG A 106 -12.73 15.34 -9.90
C ARG A 106 -12.14 16.42 -10.81
N ARG A 107 -12.69 17.64 -10.73
CA ARG A 107 -12.20 18.80 -11.49
C ARG A 107 -10.82 19.26 -11.02
N GLU A 108 -10.60 19.39 -9.72
CA GLU A 108 -9.30 19.79 -9.17
C GLU A 108 -8.20 18.81 -9.56
N VAL A 109 -8.46 17.51 -9.43
CA VAL A 109 -7.51 16.45 -9.80
C VAL A 109 -7.24 16.44 -11.32
N ALA A 110 -8.28 16.59 -12.15
CA ALA A 110 -8.11 16.68 -13.60
C ALA A 110 -7.34 17.95 -14.01
N ASP A 111 -7.59 19.08 -13.36
CA ASP A 111 -6.89 20.35 -13.59
C ASP A 111 -5.42 20.27 -13.17
N ALA A 112 -5.09 19.47 -12.14
CA ALA A 112 -3.73 19.17 -11.70
C ALA A 112 -3.00 18.25 -12.68
N LEU A 113 -3.65 17.17 -13.15
CA LEU A 113 -3.09 16.27 -14.14
C LEU A 113 -2.82 16.98 -15.48
N ASN A 114 -3.72 17.85 -15.93
CA ASN A 114 -3.51 18.66 -17.12
C ASN A 114 -2.34 19.64 -16.97
N ALA A 115 -2.15 20.24 -15.79
CA ALA A 115 -1.01 21.11 -15.50
C ALA A 115 0.32 20.34 -15.51
N ALA A 116 0.32 19.12 -14.97
CA ALA A 116 1.46 18.20 -15.03
C ALA A 116 1.82 17.81 -16.47
N VAL A 117 0.83 17.58 -17.35
CA VAL A 117 1.07 17.32 -18.78
C VAL A 117 1.69 18.52 -19.50
N GLN A 118 1.30 19.73 -19.13
CA GLN A 118 1.77 20.95 -19.77
C GLN A 118 3.13 21.43 -19.24
N ASN A 119 3.74 20.72 -18.26
CA ASN A 119 4.92 21.18 -17.52
C ASN A 119 4.81 22.65 -17.11
N SER A 120 3.62 23.06 -16.64
CA SER A 120 3.41 24.44 -16.27
C SER A 120 4.08 24.71 -14.93
N ASP A 121 5.16 25.48 -14.93
CA ASP A 121 5.81 26.06 -13.74
C ASP A 121 4.94 27.18 -13.12
N ALA A 122 3.62 26.99 -13.09
CA ALA A 122 2.71 27.98 -12.54
C ALA A 122 2.97 28.12 -11.03
N GLU A 123 3.30 29.33 -10.60
CA GLU A 123 3.38 29.67 -9.17
C GLU A 123 2.10 30.39 -8.71
N PRO A 124 1.44 29.94 -7.62
CA PRO A 124 1.74 28.71 -6.85
C PRO A 124 1.31 27.44 -7.60
N PRO A 125 1.98 26.29 -7.35
CA PRO A 125 1.62 25.01 -7.95
C PRO A 125 0.18 24.64 -7.59
N LYS A 126 -0.49 23.94 -8.51
CA LYS A 126 -1.85 23.46 -8.22
C LYS A 126 -1.79 22.36 -7.17
N ARG A 127 -2.80 22.36 -6.29
CA ARG A 127 -3.05 21.24 -5.36
C ARG A 127 -3.14 19.93 -6.16
N PHE A 128 -2.49 18.88 -5.68
CA PHE A 128 -2.35 17.55 -6.29
C PHE A 128 -1.47 17.48 -7.55
N GLN A 129 -0.79 18.56 -7.93
CA GLN A 129 0.07 18.56 -9.13
C GLN A 129 1.25 17.59 -8.98
N GLU A 130 1.87 17.52 -7.80
CA GLU A 130 2.99 16.63 -7.50
C GLU A 130 2.59 15.15 -7.54
N MET A 131 1.50 14.81 -6.86
CA MET A 131 0.89 13.47 -6.93
C MET A 131 0.51 13.09 -8.36
N ALA A 132 -0.17 13.97 -9.10
CA ALA A 132 -0.57 13.69 -10.48
C ALA A 132 0.64 13.50 -11.42
N SER A 133 1.71 14.28 -11.22
CA SER A 133 2.97 14.15 -11.97
C SER A 133 3.65 12.81 -11.67
N THR A 134 3.72 12.43 -10.40
CA THR A 134 4.32 11.18 -9.95
C THR A 134 3.57 9.96 -10.49
N PHE A 135 2.24 9.94 -10.39
CA PHE A 135 1.41 8.85 -10.89
C PHE A 135 1.54 8.66 -12.41
N ARG A 136 1.75 9.74 -13.16
CA ARG A 136 1.98 9.69 -14.60
C ARG A 136 3.30 9.00 -14.96
N LEU A 137 4.36 9.21 -14.18
CA LEU A 137 5.66 8.55 -14.37
C LEU A 137 5.62 7.02 -14.18
N LEU A 138 4.56 6.48 -13.55
CA LEU A 138 4.37 5.02 -13.46
C LEU A 138 4.02 4.39 -14.83
N PHE A 139 3.57 5.18 -15.80
CA PHE A 139 3.08 4.69 -17.10
C PHE A 139 3.83 5.26 -18.29
N GLU A 140 4.51 6.39 -18.16
CA GLU A 140 5.40 6.94 -19.20
C GLU A 140 6.75 6.21 -19.19
N SER A 141 6.73 4.92 -19.49
CA SER A 141 7.90 4.05 -19.56
C SER A 141 8.59 4.10 -20.93
N ASP A 142 8.77 5.31 -21.50
CA ASP A 142 9.64 5.54 -22.66
C ASP A 142 10.88 6.33 -22.20
N ASP A 143 12.02 5.62 -22.07
CA ASP A 143 13.44 6.03 -21.96
C ASP A 143 13.84 7.24 -21.06
N SER A 144 12.92 7.88 -20.35
CA SER A 144 13.15 9.15 -19.63
C SER A 144 12.86 9.12 -18.13
N GLY A 145 12.45 7.98 -17.57
CA GLY A 145 12.35 7.76 -16.13
C GLY A 145 11.02 7.13 -15.71
N SER A 146 10.99 5.80 -15.61
CA SER A 146 9.94 5.10 -14.89
C SER A 146 10.16 5.22 -13.38
N ILE A 147 9.10 5.42 -12.60
CA ILE A 147 9.18 5.21 -11.15
C ILE A 147 9.26 3.72 -10.88
N GLU A 148 10.37 3.30 -10.29
CA GLU A 148 10.54 1.94 -9.77
C GLU A 148 10.00 1.84 -8.34
N PHE A 149 9.66 0.63 -7.91
CA PHE A 149 9.36 0.39 -6.51
C PHE A 149 10.60 0.76 -5.67
N PRO A 150 10.46 1.52 -4.57
CA PRO A 150 11.60 1.98 -3.78
C PRO A 150 12.43 0.80 -3.28
N GLN A 151 13.76 0.90 -3.36
CA GLN A 151 14.69 -0.16 -2.96
C GLN A 151 15.36 0.14 -1.62
N THR A 152 15.43 1.42 -1.26
CA THR A 152 16.02 1.91 -0.01
C THR A 152 15.03 2.73 0.81
N LEU A 153 15.36 3.00 2.07
CA LEU A 153 14.53 3.84 2.93
C LEU A 153 14.55 5.31 2.46
N GLU A 154 15.67 5.72 1.88
CA GLU A 154 15.87 7.01 1.23
C GLU A 154 14.96 7.14 0.00
N ASP A 155 14.78 6.08 -0.79
CA ASP A 155 13.83 6.08 -1.92
C ASP A 155 12.39 6.22 -1.43
N VAL A 156 12.02 5.53 -0.33
CA VAL A 156 10.69 5.68 0.28
C VAL A 156 10.47 7.14 0.70
N ARG A 157 11.48 7.77 1.32
CA ARG A 157 11.40 9.16 1.72
C ARG A 157 11.31 10.11 0.52
N ALA A 158 12.15 9.91 -0.49
CA ALA A 158 12.14 10.71 -1.70
C ALA A 158 10.80 10.62 -2.43
N LEU A 159 10.21 9.43 -2.51
CA LEU A 159 8.89 9.22 -3.11
C LEU A 159 7.78 9.94 -2.31
N TYR A 160 7.85 9.91 -0.97
CA TYR A 160 6.93 10.66 -0.12
C TYR A 160 7.02 12.17 -0.36
N ASP A 161 8.24 12.73 -0.35
CA ASP A 161 8.46 14.16 -0.61
C ASP A 161 8.02 14.55 -2.03
N GLN A 162 8.24 13.69 -3.02
CA GLN A 162 7.80 13.93 -4.40
C GLN A 162 6.28 13.86 -4.54
N LEU A 163 5.59 13.06 -3.74
CA LEU A 163 4.13 12.93 -3.79
C LEU A 163 3.41 14.07 -3.08
N LEU A 164 3.93 14.50 -1.93
CA LEU A 164 3.19 15.32 -0.96
C LEU A 164 3.95 16.58 -0.50
N GLY A 165 5.20 16.78 -0.92
CA GLY A 165 6.11 17.80 -0.39
C GLY A 165 5.51 19.21 -0.33
N ALA A 166 4.85 19.65 -1.40
CA ALA A 166 4.20 20.97 -1.46
C ALA A 166 2.89 21.07 -0.67
N GLU A 167 2.30 19.93 -0.28
CA GLU A 167 1.00 19.85 0.40
C GLU A 167 1.11 19.62 1.91
N ILE A 168 2.28 19.20 2.40
CA ILE A 168 2.52 18.94 3.82
C ILE A 168 2.60 20.27 4.58
N VAL A 169 1.68 20.44 5.54
CA VAL A 169 1.71 21.56 6.48
C VAL A 169 2.91 21.46 7.42
N ASP A 170 3.42 22.59 7.90
CA ASP A 170 4.65 22.63 8.70
C ASP A 170 4.61 21.73 9.96
N ASP A 171 3.42 21.54 10.55
CA ASP A 171 3.22 20.70 11.74
C ASP A 171 3.34 19.19 11.43
N ASP A 172 3.07 18.77 10.19
CA ASP A 172 3.13 17.38 9.71
C ASP A 172 4.45 17.07 9.01
N ARG A 173 5.42 17.98 9.08
CA ARG A 173 6.77 17.70 8.59
C ARG A 173 7.47 16.69 9.49
N VAL A 174 8.13 15.74 8.84
CA VAL A 174 9.00 14.77 9.50
C VAL A 174 10.06 15.49 10.33
N ASP A 175 10.20 15.07 11.58
CA ASP A 175 11.12 15.62 12.58
C ASP A 175 12.32 14.72 12.90
N GLY A 176 12.42 13.53 12.26
CA GLY A 176 13.60 12.65 12.26
C GLY A 176 14.43 12.77 10.98
N ASP A 177 15.40 11.86 10.80
CA ASP A 177 16.31 11.89 9.64
C ASP A 177 15.58 11.56 8.32
N LEU A 178 14.76 10.50 8.34
CA LEU A 178 13.95 10.02 7.22
C LEU A 178 12.47 9.94 7.59
N PHE A 179 12.14 9.56 8.82
CA PHE A 179 10.77 9.30 9.29
C PHE A 179 10.45 10.01 10.60
N ARG A 180 9.17 10.07 10.97
CA ARG A 180 8.74 10.77 12.19
C ARG A 180 9.35 10.19 13.47
N LEU A 181 9.55 11.04 14.47
CA LEU A 181 9.95 10.69 15.83
C LEU A 181 8.75 10.65 16.78
N LYS A 182 7.81 11.59 16.63
CA LYS A 182 6.63 11.65 17.52
C LYS A 182 5.63 10.55 17.18
N ASP A 183 4.77 10.29 18.17
CA ASP A 183 3.70 9.31 18.05
C ASP A 183 2.58 9.81 17.14
N VAL A 184 2.01 8.87 16.39
CA VAL A 184 0.76 9.05 15.65
C VAL A 184 -0.24 7.98 16.05
N PHE A 185 -1.51 8.31 15.88
CA PHE A 185 -2.62 7.40 16.12
C PHE A 185 -3.37 7.22 14.82
N VAL A 186 -3.39 5.99 14.31
CA VAL A 186 -4.14 5.65 13.10
C VAL A 186 -5.61 5.52 13.46
N SER A 187 -6.48 6.16 12.69
CA SER A 187 -7.92 6.26 12.93
C SER A 187 -8.71 5.74 11.73
N ASP A 188 -9.89 5.16 11.96
CA ASP A 188 -10.85 4.81 10.89
C ASP A 188 -11.75 5.99 10.51
N GLY A 189 -11.33 7.22 10.82
CA GLY A 189 -12.15 8.43 10.75
C GLY A 189 -13.07 8.65 11.95
N SER A 190 -13.26 7.66 12.84
CA SER A 190 -14.14 7.77 14.02
C SER A 190 -13.49 7.34 15.34
N LYS A 191 -12.57 6.37 15.31
CA LYS A 191 -11.87 5.82 16.48
C LYS A 191 -10.42 5.54 16.15
N SER A 192 -9.55 5.79 17.13
CA SER A 192 -8.16 5.31 17.06
C SER A 192 -8.16 3.78 17.04
N ILE A 193 -7.70 3.22 15.92
CA ILE A 193 -7.62 1.77 15.67
C ILE A 193 -6.36 1.22 16.34
N HIS A 194 -5.23 1.92 16.17
CA HIS A 194 -3.95 1.56 16.76
C HIS A 194 -3.02 2.78 16.83
N ARG A 195 -1.96 2.66 17.62
CA ARG A 195 -0.86 3.62 17.65
C ARG A 195 0.20 3.18 16.64
N GLY A 196 0.67 4.11 15.82
CA GLY A 196 1.78 3.86 14.91
C GLY A 196 3.05 3.47 15.67
N VAL A 197 4.03 2.94 14.95
CA VAL A 197 5.29 2.51 15.56
C VAL A 197 6.02 3.69 16.18
N ARG A 198 6.63 3.46 17.36
CA ARG A 198 7.33 4.50 18.11
C ARG A 198 8.82 4.46 17.85
N GLY A 199 9.38 5.62 17.50
CA GLY A 199 10.81 5.81 17.31
C GLY A 199 11.25 5.48 15.89
N GLU A 200 12.06 6.36 15.32
CA GLU A 200 12.51 6.26 13.94
C GLU A 200 13.33 5.00 13.65
N ASP A 201 14.18 4.55 14.59
CA ASP A 201 14.98 3.32 14.40
C ASP A 201 14.09 2.08 14.19
N GLU A 202 13.00 1.97 14.94
CA GLU A 202 12.04 0.87 14.79
C GLU A 202 11.25 1.00 13.48
N ILE A 203 10.91 2.24 13.06
CA ILE A 203 10.32 2.50 11.74
C ILE A 203 11.26 2.04 10.63
N LYS A 204 12.53 2.44 10.68
CA LYS A 204 13.58 2.04 9.71
C LYS A 204 13.71 0.52 9.65
N SER A 205 13.78 -0.16 10.80
CA SER A 205 13.84 -1.63 10.87
C SER A 205 12.63 -2.29 10.21
N ARG A 206 11.42 -1.79 10.47
CA ARG A 206 10.17 -2.37 9.93
C ARG A 206 9.99 -2.13 8.44
N LEU A 207 10.32 -0.92 7.97
CA LEU A 207 10.31 -0.62 6.54
C LEU A 207 11.39 -1.41 5.80
N GLY A 208 12.54 -1.68 6.41
CA GLY A 208 13.55 -2.57 5.85
C GLY A 208 12.99 -3.98 5.59
N ILE A 209 12.18 -4.51 6.52
CA ILE A 209 11.50 -5.81 6.35
C ILE A 209 10.44 -5.73 5.23
N MET A 210 9.70 -4.63 5.16
CA MET A 210 8.73 -4.37 4.09
C MET A 210 9.40 -4.40 2.71
N LEU A 211 10.51 -3.68 2.55
CA LEU A 211 11.28 -3.64 1.30
C LEU A 211 11.84 -5.03 0.95
N ASP A 212 12.43 -5.76 1.90
CA ASP A 212 12.93 -7.13 1.66
C ASP A 212 11.80 -8.09 1.24
N SER A 213 10.59 -7.93 1.77
CA SER A 213 9.44 -8.77 1.40
C SER A 213 9.06 -8.65 -0.09
N ARG A 214 9.42 -7.52 -0.71
CA ARG A 214 9.11 -7.16 -2.09
C ARG A 214 10.26 -7.35 -3.08
N GLY A 215 11.44 -7.76 -2.63
CA GLY A 215 12.59 -7.95 -3.52
C GLY A 215 12.26 -8.89 -4.69
N ASP A 216 12.84 -8.64 -5.86
CA ASP A 216 12.46 -9.22 -7.17
C ASP A 216 12.36 -10.76 -7.21
N GLN A 217 13.08 -11.45 -6.33
CA GLN A 217 13.11 -12.92 -6.27
C GLN A 217 12.10 -13.52 -5.27
N LYS A 218 11.36 -12.69 -4.53
CA LYS A 218 10.46 -13.12 -3.46
C LYS A 218 9.09 -13.47 -4.05
N GLN A 219 8.67 -14.70 -3.82
CA GLN A 219 7.35 -15.20 -4.20
C GLN A 219 6.60 -15.67 -2.94
N PRO A 220 5.26 -15.61 -2.93
CA PRO A 220 4.37 -15.18 -4.01
C PRO A 220 4.21 -13.65 -4.07
N ALA A 221 4.41 -13.05 -5.25
CA ALA A 221 4.46 -11.60 -5.43
C ALA A 221 3.20 -10.87 -4.96
N LEU A 222 1.99 -11.37 -5.29
CA LEU A 222 0.72 -10.76 -4.89
C LEU A 222 0.50 -10.83 -3.37
N VAL A 223 0.97 -11.89 -2.72
CA VAL A 223 0.83 -12.07 -1.27
C VAL A 223 1.79 -11.15 -0.53
N ASN A 224 3.03 -11.08 -1.02
CA ASN A 224 4.02 -10.12 -0.55
C ASN A 224 3.52 -8.69 -0.76
N ALA A 225 2.68 -8.45 -1.78
CA ALA A 225 2.03 -7.16 -1.98
C ALA A 225 1.11 -6.72 -0.87
N PHE A 226 0.19 -7.60 -0.51
CA PHE A 226 -0.73 -7.32 0.59
C PHE A 226 0.00 -7.27 1.92
N ALA A 227 1.01 -8.13 2.12
CA ALA A 227 1.83 -8.11 3.33
C ALA A 227 2.62 -6.80 3.45
N SER A 228 3.30 -6.34 2.38
CA SER A 228 4.07 -5.10 2.40
C SER A 228 3.16 -3.89 2.62
N HIS A 229 1.99 -3.85 1.98
CA HIS A 229 1.00 -2.80 2.18
C HIS A 229 0.54 -2.76 3.64
N PHE A 230 0.20 -3.90 4.24
CA PHE A 230 -0.10 -3.99 5.67
C PHE A 230 1.07 -3.50 6.55
N MET A 231 2.32 -3.88 6.23
CA MET A 231 3.49 -3.45 6.99
C MET A 231 3.68 -1.94 6.94
N LEU A 232 3.44 -1.29 5.79
CA LEU A 232 3.51 0.16 5.66
C LEU A 232 2.48 0.83 6.56
N GLU A 233 1.21 0.44 6.41
CA GLU A 233 0.08 1.00 7.15
C GLU A 233 0.21 0.81 8.67
N HIS A 234 0.60 -0.39 9.10
CA HIS A 234 0.78 -0.68 10.52
C HIS A 234 2.02 0.02 11.11
N THR A 235 3.05 0.28 10.30
CA THR A 235 4.23 1.05 10.75
C THR A 235 3.90 2.54 10.83
N HIS A 236 3.17 3.04 9.85
CA HIS A 236 2.74 4.43 9.68
C HIS A 236 3.92 5.41 9.81
N PRO A 237 4.85 5.44 8.84
CA PRO A 237 6.16 6.09 8.98
C PRO A 237 6.13 7.62 8.91
N PHE A 238 5.03 8.21 8.44
CA PHE A 238 4.83 9.65 8.32
C PHE A 238 3.70 10.13 9.26
N TYR A 239 3.48 11.44 9.31
CA TYR A 239 2.39 12.05 10.06
C TYR A 239 1.05 11.92 9.35
#